data_AF-F8TEP6-F1
#
_entry.id   AF-F8TEP6-F1
#
_cell.length_a   1.000
_cell.length_b   1.000
_cell.length_c   1.000
_cell.angle_alpha   90.00
_cell.angle_beta   90.00
_cell.angle_gamma   90.00
#
_symmetry.space_group_name_H-M   'P 1'
#
loop_
_entity.id
_entity.type
_entity.pdbx_description
1 polymer ?
#
loop_
_entity_poly.entity_id
_entity_poly.type
_entity_poly.pdbx_seq_one_letter_code
_entity_poly.pdbx_strand_id
1 'polypeptide(L)'
;MEEKAKSIDQATLQLLDKAKQDGVETVWDRKADMKVQCGFGSAGVCCRNCSMGPCRVSPVPGKGVERGICGATADVIVSRNFARMVAAGTAAHSDHGRSIALSLYHTSKDGDIKVKDENKLKEVAKSFNVETEGRDIYDIAHDVAKEGLSNYGKQLGEVTLPPSLPEKRKELWRKLGVYPRAVDREIAAVMHSTHIGCNADAEAMIKMSMRCSLTDGWMGSFMGTEFSDIMFGTPHSIDTEANLGVLEKNSVNVVLHGHEPLLSEMVVEAASDPELVELAKSVGADGINLCGMCCTGNEVSMRHGIKIAGNFMQQELAVVTGAVDGLIVDVQCIMPALAKLSKSYHTKFITTSPKAHITDSIYMEFDEENPLDSAKKILKEAILNFKNRDQSKVMIPELK
;
A
#
# COMPACT_ATOMS: atom_id res chain seq x y z
N MET A 1 33.56 -15.30 10.78
CA MET A 1 32.31 -15.44 10.02
C MET A 1 32.18 -14.15 9.23
N GLU A 2 32.30 -14.18 7.91
CA GLU A 2 32.08 -12.97 7.10
C GLU A 2 30.70 -12.41 7.42
N GLU A 3 30.63 -11.12 7.77
CA GLU A 3 29.38 -10.42 7.95
C GLU A 3 28.70 -10.38 6.58
N LYS A 4 27.62 -11.17 6.41
CA LYS A 4 26.87 -11.16 5.15
C LYS A 4 26.33 -9.75 4.94
N ALA A 5 26.60 -9.18 3.77
CA ALA A 5 26.10 -7.86 3.40
C ALA A 5 24.58 -7.79 3.59
N LYS A 6 24.12 -6.79 4.37
CA LYS A 6 22.69 -6.57 4.70
C LYS A 6 21.89 -6.04 3.51
N SER A 7 22.57 -5.45 2.53
CA SER A 7 22.05 -4.92 1.27
C SER A 7 23.14 -4.92 0.21
N ILE A 8 22.75 -4.87 -1.07
CA ILE A 8 23.66 -4.61 -2.20
C ILE A 8 23.81 -3.12 -2.49
N ASP A 9 22.85 -2.31 -2.03
CA ASP A 9 22.83 -0.86 -2.21
C ASP A 9 23.77 -0.17 -1.21
N GLN A 10 24.69 0.65 -1.73
CA GLN A 10 25.72 1.29 -0.92
C GLN A 10 25.14 2.40 -0.03
N ALA A 11 24.12 3.13 -0.48
CA ALA A 11 23.44 4.13 0.34
C ALA A 11 22.81 3.49 1.60
N THR A 12 22.18 2.34 1.43
CA THR A 12 21.64 1.52 2.52
C THR A 12 22.71 1.10 3.51
N LEU A 13 23.86 0.61 3.05
CA LEU A 13 24.95 0.18 3.94
C LEU A 13 25.52 1.37 4.75
N GLN A 14 25.74 2.51 4.11
CA GLN A 14 26.21 3.73 4.76
C GLN A 14 25.25 4.21 5.86
N LEU A 15 23.94 4.16 5.60
CA LEU A 15 22.93 4.59 6.57
C LEU A 15 22.71 3.57 7.69
N LEU A 16 22.99 2.28 7.46
CA LEU A 16 23.02 1.30 8.54
C LEU A 16 24.18 1.56 9.51
N ASP A 17 25.35 1.93 8.99
CA ASP A 17 26.48 2.33 9.83
C ASP A 17 26.17 3.61 10.62
N LYS A 18 25.50 4.58 9.98
CA LYS A 18 25.04 5.80 10.65
C LYS A 18 24.01 5.49 11.75
N ALA A 19 23.02 4.64 11.49
CA ALA A 19 22.02 4.24 12.48
C ALA A 19 22.68 3.65 13.73
N LYS A 20 23.71 2.82 13.54
CA LYS A 20 24.53 2.27 14.64
C LYS A 20 25.27 3.35 15.42
N GLN A 21 25.86 4.35 14.75
CA GLN A 21 26.55 5.47 15.40
C GLN A 21 25.59 6.34 16.21
N ASP A 22 24.39 6.57 15.67
CA ASP A 22 23.34 7.35 16.33
C ASP A 22 22.62 6.57 17.45
N GLY A 23 22.89 5.26 17.58
CA GLY A 23 22.22 4.38 18.56
C GLY A 23 20.75 4.12 18.22
N VAL A 24 20.38 4.18 16.95
CA VAL A 24 19.02 4.00 16.44
C VAL A 24 18.84 2.57 15.93
N GLU A 25 17.79 1.90 16.39
CA GLU A 25 17.43 0.54 15.98
C GLU A 25 16.74 0.53 14.60
N THR A 26 17.13 -0.41 13.75
CA THR A 26 16.51 -0.66 12.43
C THR A 26 15.88 -2.06 12.34
N VAL A 27 15.17 -2.33 11.25
CA VAL A 27 14.59 -3.66 10.95
C VAL A 27 15.64 -4.78 10.94
N TRP A 28 16.89 -4.49 10.57
CA TRP A 28 17.96 -5.49 10.59
C TRP A 28 18.39 -5.85 12.01
N ASP A 29 18.39 -4.87 12.92
CA ASP A 29 18.72 -5.11 14.33
C ASP A 29 17.61 -5.93 14.99
N ARG A 30 16.33 -5.56 14.75
CA ARG A 30 15.17 -6.36 15.19
C ARG A 30 15.20 -7.78 14.63
N LYS A 31 15.64 -7.96 13.38
CA LYS A 31 15.83 -9.30 12.77
C LYS A 31 16.93 -10.09 13.46
N ALA A 32 18.05 -9.47 13.84
CA ALA A 32 19.13 -10.11 14.57
C ALA A 32 18.68 -10.52 15.99
N ASP A 33 17.91 -9.67 16.66
CA ASP A 33 17.37 -9.93 18.00
C ASP A 33 16.39 -11.11 18.05
N MET A 34 15.66 -11.35 16.96
CA MET A 34 14.82 -12.55 16.85
C MET A 34 15.63 -13.85 16.90
N LYS A 35 16.96 -13.81 16.68
CA LYS A 35 17.90 -14.95 16.59
C LYS A 35 17.44 -16.02 15.59
N VAL A 36 16.49 -16.85 15.99
CA VAL A 36 15.86 -17.89 15.18
C VAL A 36 14.35 -17.72 15.23
N GLN A 37 13.72 -17.56 14.06
CA GLN A 37 12.26 -17.54 13.96
C GLN A 37 11.68 -18.91 14.34
N CYS A 38 10.47 -18.91 14.90
CA CYS A 38 9.80 -20.15 15.32
C CYS A 38 9.61 -21.12 14.16
N GLY A 39 10.22 -22.31 14.23
CA GLY A 39 10.16 -23.31 13.15
C GLY A 39 8.75 -23.77 12.79
N PHE A 40 7.84 -23.90 13.77
CA PHE A 40 6.43 -24.24 13.51
C PHE A 40 5.69 -23.13 12.76
N GLY A 41 6.00 -21.87 13.09
CA GLY A 41 5.44 -20.71 12.40
C GLY A 41 5.96 -20.61 10.97
N SER A 42 7.28 -20.74 10.79
CA SER A 42 7.93 -20.73 9.47
C SER A 42 7.45 -21.87 8.56
N ALA A 43 7.19 -23.05 9.12
CA ALA A 43 6.63 -24.18 8.37
C ALA A 43 5.09 -24.09 8.20
N GLY A 44 4.42 -23.09 8.78
CA GLY A 44 2.98 -22.88 8.66
C GLY A 44 2.09 -23.85 9.45
N VAL A 45 2.67 -24.68 10.32
CA VAL A 45 2.00 -25.79 11.05
C VAL A 45 1.53 -25.40 12.47
N CYS A 46 1.40 -24.11 12.74
CA CYS A 46 0.89 -23.56 14.00
C CYS A 46 -0.48 -22.90 13.75
N CYS A 47 -1.54 -23.39 14.39
CA CYS A 47 -2.92 -22.90 14.23
C CYS A 47 -3.40 -22.13 15.47
N ARG A 48 -4.06 -20.99 15.25
CA ARG A 48 -4.62 -20.10 16.30
C ARG A 48 -6.07 -19.69 16.03
N ASN A 49 -6.81 -20.50 15.28
CA ASN A 49 -8.15 -20.11 14.79
C ASN A 49 -9.28 -20.34 15.82
N CYS A 50 -8.98 -20.80 17.04
CA CYS A 50 -9.96 -20.96 18.12
C CYS A 50 -9.27 -20.96 19.49
N SER A 51 -10.05 -20.85 20.57
CA SER A 51 -9.58 -20.77 21.96
C SER A 51 -9.08 -22.09 22.55
N MET A 52 -9.31 -23.24 21.90
CA MET A 52 -8.73 -24.52 22.34
C MET A 52 -7.22 -24.58 22.08
N GLY A 53 -6.73 -23.83 21.08
CA GLY A 53 -5.31 -23.75 20.74
C GLY A 53 -4.51 -22.82 21.67
N PRO A 54 -3.29 -22.42 21.28
CA PRO A 54 -2.63 -22.69 20.00
C PRO A 54 -2.27 -24.17 19.81
N CYS A 55 -2.52 -24.71 18.62
CA CYS A 55 -2.09 -26.06 18.25
C CYS A 55 -0.82 -26.01 17.40
N ARG A 56 0.21 -26.79 17.76
CA ARG A 56 1.39 -27.02 16.93
C ARG A 56 1.39 -28.48 16.49
N VAL A 57 1.39 -28.71 15.18
CA VAL A 57 1.55 -30.04 14.62
C VAL A 57 2.93 -30.18 14.02
N SER A 58 3.43 -31.41 13.98
CA SER A 58 4.73 -31.68 13.41
C SER A 58 4.72 -31.48 11.89
N PRO A 59 5.76 -30.84 11.33
CA PRO A 59 5.95 -30.79 9.89
C PRO A 59 6.51 -32.11 9.33
N VAL A 60 6.89 -33.06 10.20
CA VAL A 60 7.46 -34.35 9.80
C VAL A 60 6.48 -35.47 10.18
N PRO A 61 5.94 -36.22 9.20
CA PRO A 61 5.08 -37.37 9.46
C PRO A 61 5.73 -38.38 10.41
N GLY A 62 4.94 -38.94 11.35
CA GLY A 62 5.41 -39.93 12.32
C GLY A 62 6.28 -39.38 13.45
N LYS A 63 6.50 -38.07 13.52
CA LYS A 63 7.25 -37.44 14.63
C LYS A 63 6.36 -36.47 15.38
N GLY A 64 6.08 -36.71 16.66
CA GLY A 64 5.33 -35.76 17.49
C GLY A 64 3.83 -35.72 17.20
N VAL A 65 3.18 -34.59 17.52
CA VAL A 65 1.73 -34.42 17.40
C VAL A 65 1.34 -34.19 15.94
N GLU A 66 0.50 -35.06 15.37
CA GLU A 66 0.12 -34.99 13.95
C GLU A 66 -1.17 -34.21 13.68
N ARG A 67 -1.97 -33.95 14.72
CA ARG A 67 -3.26 -33.28 14.61
C ARG A 67 -3.46 -32.25 15.71
N GLY A 68 -4.10 -31.14 15.38
CA GLY A 68 -4.62 -30.22 16.40
C GLY A 68 -5.76 -30.86 17.20
N ILE A 69 -6.22 -30.17 18.25
CA ILE A 69 -7.28 -30.66 19.16
C ILE A 69 -8.57 -31.00 18.40
N CYS A 70 -8.92 -30.21 17.37
CA CYS A 70 -10.08 -30.47 16.53
C CYS A 70 -9.87 -31.55 15.44
N GLY A 71 -8.71 -32.21 15.42
CA GLY A 71 -8.36 -33.23 14.43
C GLY A 71 -7.70 -32.70 13.15
N ALA A 72 -7.54 -31.39 12.99
CA ALA A 72 -6.91 -30.80 11.79
C ALA A 72 -5.44 -31.25 11.64
N THR A 73 -5.08 -31.78 10.47
CA THR A 73 -3.71 -32.18 10.11
C THR A 73 -2.85 -30.97 9.70
N ALA A 74 -1.56 -31.22 9.45
CA ALA A 74 -0.65 -30.21 8.91
C ALA A 74 -1.17 -29.57 7.62
N ASP A 75 -1.65 -30.37 6.65
CA ASP A 75 -2.15 -29.87 5.36
C ASP A 75 -3.33 -28.90 5.53
N VAL A 76 -4.25 -29.22 6.45
CA VAL A 76 -5.40 -28.38 6.75
C VAL A 76 -4.95 -27.07 7.41
N ILE A 77 -4.01 -27.13 8.35
CA ILE A 77 -3.53 -25.96 9.05
C ILE A 77 -2.77 -25.03 8.09
N VAL A 78 -1.84 -25.58 7.30
CA VAL A 78 -1.02 -24.82 6.35
C VAL A 78 -1.90 -24.16 5.29
N SER A 79 -2.82 -24.92 4.66
CA SER A 79 -3.70 -24.38 3.63
C SER A 79 -4.63 -23.27 4.16
N ARG A 80 -5.17 -23.42 5.38
CA ARG A 80 -6.00 -22.36 6.01
C ARG A 80 -5.19 -21.13 6.38
N ASN A 81 -3.97 -21.30 6.91
CA ASN A 81 -3.08 -20.20 7.25
C ASN A 81 -2.71 -19.40 5.99
N PHE A 82 -2.34 -20.10 4.92
CA PHE A 82 -2.05 -19.49 3.62
C PHE A 82 -3.28 -18.78 3.04
N ALA A 83 -4.47 -19.40 3.09
CA ALA A 83 -5.70 -18.78 2.61
C ALA A 83 -6.00 -17.46 3.32
N ARG A 84 -5.79 -17.38 4.65
CA ARG A 84 -5.95 -16.11 5.39
C ARG A 84 -4.93 -15.05 4.97
N MET A 85 -3.70 -15.43 4.61
CA MET A 85 -2.72 -14.49 4.05
C MET A 85 -3.20 -13.93 2.71
N VAL A 86 -3.73 -14.79 1.84
CA VAL A 86 -4.31 -14.38 0.55
C VAL A 86 -5.50 -13.44 0.79
N ALA A 87 -6.43 -13.80 1.67
CA ALA A 87 -7.59 -12.97 1.98
C ALA A 87 -7.20 -11.59 2.53
N ALA A 88 -6.16 -11.51 3.38
CA ALA A 88 -5.66 -10.24 3.89
C ALA A 88 -5.07 -9.36 2.78
N GLY A 89 -4.28 -9.94 1.86
CA GLY A 89 -3.75 -9.22 0.69
C GLY A 89 -4.87 -8.73 -0.24
N THR A 90 -5.81 -9.61 -0.58
CA THR A 90 -6.99 -9.26 -1.38
C THR A 90 -7.82 -8.17 -0.71
N ALA A 91 -7.99 -8.20 0.62
CA ALA A 91 -8.72 -7.18 1.34
C ALA A 91 -8.02 -5.81 1.29
N ALA A 92 -6.70 -5.76 1.39
CA ALA A 92 -5.93 -4.52 1.30
C ALA A 92 -6.09 -3.84 -0.07
N HIS A 93 -5.94 -4.60 -1.16
CA HIS A 93 -6.12 -4.07 -2.50
C HIS A 93 -7.59 -3.82 -2.85
N SER A 94 -8.52 -4.60 -2.30
CA SER A 94 -9.96 -4.37 -2.42
C SER A 94 -10.35 -3.03 -1.83
N ASP A 95 -9.93 -2.75 -0.59
CA ASP A 95 -10.31 -1.50 0.07
C ASP A 95 -9.68 -0.28 -0.61
N HIS A 96 -8.42 -0.40 -1.07
CA HIS A 96 -7.78 0.60 -1.91
C HIS A 96 -8.56 0.85 -3.22
N GLY A 97 -8.85 -0.20 -3.99
CA GLY A 97 -9.63 -0.07 -5.22
C GLY A 97 -11.05 0.49 -4.98
N ARG A 98 -11.64 0.25 -3.82
CA ARG A 98 -12.94 0.82 -3.43
C ARG A 98 -12.85 2.32 -3.19
N SER A 99 -11.83 2.76 -2.45
CA SER A 99 -11.57 4.19 -2.24
C SER A 99 -11.39 4.92 -3.58
N ILE A 100 -10.63 4.35 -4.52
CA ILE A 100 -10.48 4.92 -5.87
C ILE A 100 -11.79 4.97 -6.65
N ALA A 101 -12.59 3.90 -6.60
CA ALA A 101 -13.89 3.90 -7.28
C ALA A 101 -14.86 4.94 -6.68
N LEU A 102 -14.84 5.15 -5.37
CA LEU A 102 -15.61 6.21 -4.72
C LEU A 102 -15.11 7.60 -5.14
N SER A 103 -13.80 7.82 -5.20
CA SER A 103 -13.22 9.06 -5.72
C SER A 103 -13.68 9.35 -7.15
N LEU A 104 -13.68 8.33 -8.03
CA LEU A 104 -14.17 8.49 -9.41
C LEU A 104 -15.65 8.87 -9.44
N TYR A 105 -16.45 8.24 -8.58
CA TYR A 105 -17.87 8.55 -8.43
C TYR A 105 -18.13 10.00 -7.98
N HIS A 106 -17.23 10.59 -7.21
CA HIS A 106 -17.36 11.96 -6.72
C HIS A 106 -16.67 13.01 -7.60
N THR A 107 -16.06 12.62 -8.72
CA THR A 107 -15.45 13.56 -9.65
C THR A 107 -16.47 14.58 -10.18
N SER A 108 -16.02 15.81 -10.37
CA SER A 108 -16.81 16.87 -11.00
C SER A 108 -15.92 17.87 -11.72
N LYS A 109 -16.50 18.63 -12.66
CA LYS A 109 -15.75 19.62 -13.46
C LYS A 109 -15.08 20.70 -12.60
N ASP A 110 -15.75 21.08 -11.52
CA ASP A 110 -15.35 22.19 -10.64
C ASP A 110 -14.78 21.69 -9.30
N GLY A 111 -14.63 20.38 -9.11
CA GLY A 111 -14.05 19.78 -7.90
C GLY A 111 -12.54 19.57 -7.98
N ASP A 112 -11.93 19.19 -6.86
CA ASP A 112 -10.50 18.91 -6.74
C ASP A 112 -10.07 17.68 -7.56
N ILE A 113 -10.96 16.69 -7.67
CA ILE A 113 -10.73 15.47 -8.46
C ILE A 113 -11.56 15.55 -9.75
N LYS A 114 -10.89 15.42 -10.89
CA LYS A 114 -11.47 15.56 -12.23
C LYS A 114 -11.20 14.33 -13.08
N VAL A 115 -11.92 14.18 -14.18
CA VAL A 115 -11.57 13.23 -15.24
C VAL A 115 -10.44 13.85 -16.07
N LYS A 116 -9.23 13.31 -15.96
CA LYS A 116 -8.05 13.76 -16.74
C LYS A 116 -7.88 12.97 -18.04
N ASP A 117 -8.26 11.70 -18.07
CA ASP A 117 -8.20 10.86 -19.28
C ASP A 117 -9.58 10.37 -19.72
N GLU A 118 -10.25 11.20 -20.54
CA GLU A 118 -11.57 10.88 -21.09
C GLU A 118 -11.58 9.68 -22.03
N ASN A 119 -10.47 9.44 -22.74
CA ASN A 119 -10.38 8.34 -23.70
C ASN A 119 -10.31 7.01 -22.95
N LYS A 120 -9.44 6.94 -21.93
CA LYS A 120 -9.35 5.81 -21.01
C LYS A 120 -10.71 5.53 -20.36
N LEU A 121 -11.42 6.57 -19.89
CA LEU A 121 -12.75 6.40 -19.31
C LEU A 121 -13.73 5.75 -20.30
N LYS A 122 -13.76 6.22 -21.55
CA LYS A 122 -14.63 5.65 -22.60
C LYS A 122 -14.23 4.22 -22.98
N GLU A 123 -12.95 3.87 -22.90
CA GLU A 123 -12.49 2.49 -23.11
C GLU A 123 -12.90 1.57 -21.97
N VAL A 124 -12.68 2.00 -20.72
CA VAL A 124 -13.03 1.25 -19.51
C VAL A 124 -14.54 1.06 -19.40
N ALA A 125 -15.35 2.06 -19.79
CA ALA A 125 -16.80 1.99 -19.84
C ALA A 125 -17.33 0.77 -20.61
N LYS A 126 -16.65 0.35 -21.68
CA LYS A 126 -17.01 -0.85 -22.45
C LYS A 126 -16.93 -2.12 -21.60
N SER A 127 -15.98 -2.20 -20.68
CA SER A 127 -15.83 -3.34 -19.76
C SER A 127 -17.02 -3.47 -18.84
N PHE A 128 -17.61 -2.34 -18.45
CA PHE A 128 -18.74 -2.28 -17.54
C PHE A 128 -20.09 -2.17 -18.24
N ASN A 129 -20.13 -2.29 -19.58
CA ASN A 129 -21.33 -2.11 -20.41
C ASN A 129 -22.02 -0.75 -20.20
N VAL A 130 -21.23 0.30 -19.94
CA VAL A 130 -21.73 1.67 -19.81
C VAL A 130 -21.72 2.32 -21.19
N GLU A 131 -22.88 2.79 -21.66
CA GLU A 131 -23.00 3.55 -22.91
C GLU A 131 -22.32 4.91 -22.77
N THR A 132 -21.64 5.37 -23.83
CA THR A 132 -20.83 6.60 -23.81
C THR A 132 -21.22 7.63 -24.89
N GLU A 133 -21.98 7.22 -25.91
CA GLU A 133 -22.26 8.09 -27.07
C GLU A 133 -23.21 9.23 -26.70
N GLY A 134 -22.81 10.47 -26.99
CA GLY A 134 -23.63 11.66 -26.74
C GLY A 134 -23.85 12.02 -25.27
N ARG A 135 -23.15 11.36 -24.34
CA ARG A 135 -23.29 11.58 -22.89
C ARG A 135 -22.24 12.54 -22.34
N ASP A 136 -22.58 13.19 -21.23
CA ASP A 136 -21.63 13.96 -20.44
C ASP A 136 -20.55 13.04 -19.84
N ILE A 137 -19.34 13.55 -19.71
CA ILE A 137 -18.19 12.75 -19.26
C ILE A 137 -18.30 12.35 -17.79
N TYR A 138 -18.90 13.20 -16.94
CA TYR A 138 -19.07 12.91 -15.52
C TYR A 138 -20.23 11.94 -15.30
N ASP A 139 -21.29 12.00 -16.10
CA ASP A 139 -22.34 10.96 -16.11
C ASP A 139 -21.74 9.59 -16.44
N ILE A 140 -20.83 9.51 -17.42
CA ILE A 140 -20.11 8.28 -17.75
C ILE A 140 -19.23 7.84 -16.58
N ALA A 141 -18.44 8.75 -16.00
CA ALA A 141 -17.54 8.47 -14.87
C ALA A 141 -18.30 7.88 -13.68
N HIS A 142 -19.42 8.50 -13.32
CA HIS A 142 -20.24 8.09 -12.19
C HIS A 142 -20.87 6.71 -12.42
N ASP A 143 -21.35 6.42 -13.63
CA ASP A 143 -21.91 5.10 -13.93
C ASP A 143 -20.83 4.01 -14.00
N VAL A 144 -19.66 4.31 -14.58
CA VAL A 144 -18.51 3.39 -14.53
C VAL A 144 -18.11 3.07 -13.09
N ALA A 145 -18.05 4.09 -12.24
CA ALA A 145 -17.74 3.92 -10.83
C ALA A 145 -18.80 3.07 -10.10
N LYS A 146 -20.09 3.33 -10.31
CA LYS A 146 -21.18 2.53 -9.73
C LYS A 146 -21.12 1.07 -10.17
N GLU A 147 -20.92 0.82 -11.46
CA GLU A 147 -20.79 -0.54 -11.98
C GLU A 147 -19.56 -1.24 -11.43
N GLY A 148 -18.43 -0.55 -11.31
CA GLY A 148 -17.23 -1.02 -10.61
C GLY A 148 -17.53 -1.42 -9.16
N LEU A 149 -18.11 -0.50 -8.38
CA LEU A 149 -18.50 -0.70 -6.99
C LEU A 149 -19.47 -1.88 -6.79
N SER A 150 -20.34 -2.16 -7.77
CA SER A 150 -21.24 -3.32 -7.70
C SER A 150 -20.50 -4.64 -7.53
N ASN A 151 -19.27 -4.77 -8.05
CA ASN A 151 -18.47 -6.02 -8.03
C ASN A 151 -17.90 -6.38 -6.66
N TYR A 152 -17.90 -5.46 -5.69
CA TYR A 152 -17.44 -5.76 -4.34
C TYR A 152 -18.43 -6.63 -3.57
N GLY A 153 -19.73 -6.40 -3.75
CA GLY A 153 -20.80 -6.96 -2.92
C GLY A 153 -21.85 -7.83 -3.62
N LYS A 154 -21.65 -8.24 -4.89
CA LYS A 154 -22.68 -9.02 -5.63
C LYS A 154 -23.08 -10.29 -4.86
N GLN A 155 -24.38 -10.41 -4.59
CA GLN A 155 -24.96 -11.60 -3.95
C GLN A 155 -25.19 -12.73 -4.96
N LEU A 156 -25.55 -12.38 -6.19
CA LEU A 156 -25.85 -13.28 -7.28
C LEU A 156 -24.94 -12.99 -8.47
N GLY A 157 -24.58 -14.04 -9.23
CA GLY A 157 -23.77 -13.93 -10.42
C GLY A 157 -22.26 -13.87 -10.16
N GLU A 158 -21.56 -13.32 -11.15
CA GLU A 158 -20.10 -13.24 -11.24
C GLU A 158 -19.65 -11.76 -11.35
N VAL A 159 -18.37 -11.50 -11.13
CA VAL A 159 -17.81 -10.15 -11.35
C VAL A 159 -17.72 -9.79 -12.83
N THR A 160 -17.72 -8.49 -13.13
CA THR A 160 -17.56 -7.95 -14.48
C THR A 160 -16.08 -7.90 -14.86
N LEU A 161 -15.58 -8.92 -15.57
CA LEU A 161 -14.18 -9.02 -15.99
C LEU A 161 -13.88 -8.16 -17.22
N PRO A 162 -12.67 -7.59 -17.33
CA PRO A 162 -12.30 -6.81 -18.49
C PRO A 162 -12.34 -7.65 -19.77
N PRO A 163 -12.69 -7.03 -20.92
CA PRO A 163 -12.80 -7.74 -22.21
C PRO A 163 -11.45 -8.25 -22.71
N SER A 164 -10.34 -7.68 -22.22
CA SER A 164 -8.98 -8.13 -22.52
C SER A 164 -8.64 -9.51 -21.94
N LEU A 165 -9.40 -10.00 -20.95
CA LEU A 165 -9.20 -11.34 -20.40
C LEU A 165 -9.59 -12.42 -21.44
N PRO A 166 -8.66 -13.29 -21.87
CA PRO A 166 -8.95 -14.27 -22.91
C PRO A 166 -10.06 -15.27 -22.52
N GLU A 167 -10.97 -15.59 -23.44
CA GLU A 167 -12.08 -16.54 -23.20
C GLU A 167 -11.58 -17.92 -22.73
N LYS A 168 -10.48 -18.43 -23.30
CA LYS A 168 -9.85 -19.68 -22.85
C LYS A 168 -9.51 -19.68 -21.36
N ARG A 169 -9.16 -18.51 -20.80
CA ARG A 169 -8.86 -18.36 -19.37
C ARG A 169 -10.14 -18.42 -18.53
N LYS A 170 -11.20 -17.76 -18.97
CA LYS A 170 -12.53 -17.77 -18.34
C LYS A 170 -13.10 -19.19 -18.28
N GLU A 171 -13.05 -19.93 -19.39
CA GLU A 171 -13.48 -21.33 -19.47
C GLU A 171 -12.74 -22.23 -18.49
N LEU A 172 -11.41 -22.09 -18.42
CA LEU A 172 -10.58 -22.85 -17.50
C LEU A 172 -10.95 -22.57 -16.03
N TRP A 173 -11.17 -21.30 -15.67
CA TRP A 173 -11.58 -20.95 -14.31
C TRP A 173 -12.94 -21.53 -13.93
N ARG A 174 -13.89 -21.56 -14.87
CA ARG A 174 -15.19 -22.23 -14.66
C ARG A 174 -15.01 -23.73 -14.46
N LYS A 175 -14.20 -24.39 -15.31
CA LYS A 175 -13.89 -25.83 -15.17
C LYS A 175 -13.26 -26.17 -13.82
N LEU A 176 -12.40 -25.28 -13.31
CA LEU A 176 -11.72 -25.45 -12.02
C LEU A 176 -12.57 -25.00 -10.82
N GLY A 177 -13.73 -24.36 -11.04
CA GLY A 177 -14.59 -23.82 -9.97
C GLY A 177 -14.01 -22.58 -9.27
N VAL A 178 -13.07 -21.87 -9.90
CA VAL A 178 -12.36 -20.71 -9.34
C VAL A 178 -12.76 -19.39 -9.99
N TYR A 179 -13.84 -19.38 -10.77
CA TYR A 179 -14.33 -18.14 -11.38
C TYR A 179 -14.80 -17.14 -10.30
N PRO A 180 -14.34 -15.88 -10.32
CA PRO A 180 -14.62 -14.89 -9.27
C PRO A 180 -16.08 -14.43 -9.22
N ARG A 181 -16.65 -14.27 -8.01
CA ARG A 181 -18.07 -13.90 -7.81
C ARG A 181 -18.30 -12.47 -7.36
N ALA A 182 -17.64 -12.07 -6.27
CA ALA A 182 -17.59 -10.70 -5.77
C ALA A 182 -16.40 -10.56 -4.81
N VAL A 183 -15.74 -9.40 -4.79
CA VAL A 183 -14.46 -9.21 -4.07
C VAL A 183 -14.62 -9.49 -2.57
N ASP A 184 -15.54 -8.79 -1.90
CA ASP A 184 -15.74 -8.92 -0.45
C ASP A 184 -16.32 -10.28 -0.08
N ARG A 185 -17.11 -10.86 -0.99
CA ARG A 185 -17.69 -12.20 -0.81
C ARG A 185 -16.60 -13.27 -0.78
N GLU A 186 -15.57 -13.19 -1.62
CA GLU A 186 -14.50 -14.18 -1.60
C GLU A 186 -13.63 -14.05 -0.34
N ILE A 187 -13.34 -12.82 0.09
CA ILE A 187 -12.64 -12.56 1.36
C ILE A 187 -13.44 -13.17 2.53
N ALA A 188 -14.72 -12.84 2.64
CA ALA A 188 -15.60 -13.36 3.68
C ALA A 188 -15.72 -14.89 3.62
N ALA A 189 -15.80 -15.47 2.42
CA ALA A 189 -15.86 -16.92 2.24
C ALA A 189 -14.58 -17.62 2.73
N VAL A 190 -13.40 -17.06 2.46
CA VAL A 190 -12.14 -17.59 2.99
C VAL A 190 -12.11 -17.49 4.52
N MET A 191 -12.51 -16.35 5.08
CA MET A 191 -12.54 -16.18 6.55
C MET A 191 -13.51 -17.16 7.23
N HIS A 192 -14.68 -17.39 6.62
CA HIS A 192 -15.64 -18.41 7.07
C HIS A 192 -15.05 -19.82 6.96
N SER A 193 -14.54 -20.20 5.79
CA SER A 193 -14.06 -21.57 5.55
C SER A 193 -12.80 -21.94 6.34
N THR A 194 -12.01 -20.95 6.78
CA THR A 194 -10.85 -21.16 7.66
C THR A 194 -11.20 -21.19 9.15
N HIS A 195 -12.47 -20.95 9.52
CA HIS A 195 -12.97 -21.14 10.88
C HIS A 195 -12.86 -22.61 11.30
N ILE A 196 -12.76 -22.85 12.61
CA ILE A 196 -12.76 -24.20 13.16
C ILE A 196 -14.04 -24.96 12.77
N GLY A 197 -13.90 -26.21 12.33
CA GLY A 197 -15.02 -27.08 11.96
C GLY A 197 -15.57 -26.89 10.54
N CYS A 198 -14.97 -26.00 9.73
CA CYS A 198 -15.38 -25.77 8.33
C CYS A 198 -14.52 -26.58 7.35
N ASN A 199 -13.95 -25.95 6.32
CA ASN A 199 -13.27 -26.65 5.24
C ASN A 199 -11.95 -27.26 5.73
N ALA A 200 -11.86 -28.60 5.73
CA ALA A 200 -10.70 -29.38 6.14
C ALA A 200 -10.07 -30.17 4.98
N ASP A 201 -10.29 -29.72 3.76
CA ASP A 201 -9.65 -30.26 2.55
C ASP A 201 -8.68 -29.20 1.98
N ALA A 202 -7.40 -29.57 1.88
CA ALA A 202 -6.35 -28.63 1.49
C ALA A 202 -6.50 -28.18 0.04
N GLU A 203 -6.88 -29.08 -0.88
CA GLU A 203 -7.07 -28.74 -2.30
C GLU A 203 -8.23 -27.75 -2.48
N ALA A 204 -9.36 -28.00 -1.84
CA ALA A 204 -10.51 -27.09 -1.84
C ALA A 204 -10.13 -25.73 -1.25
N MET A 205 -9.33 -25.70 -0.18
CA MET A 205 -8.86 -24.45 0.43
C MET A 205 -7.95 -23.65 -0.51
N ILE A 206 -7.05 -24.33 -1.24
CA ILE A 206 -6.20 -23.69 -2.24
C ILE A 206 -7.04 -23.16 -3.41
N LYS A 207 -8.03 -23.92 -3.91
CA LYS A 207 -8.97 -23.44 -4.95
C LYS A 207 -9.75 -22.20 -4.50
N MET A 208 -10.21 -22.17 -3.25
CA MET A 208 -10.85 -20.99 -2.67
C MET A 208 -9.89 -19.80 -2.59
N SER A 209 -8.64 -20.03 -2.20
CA SER A 209 -7.59 -19.01 -2.14
C SER A 209 -7.31 -18.44 -3.54
N MET A 210 -7.22 -19.30 -4.56
CA MET A 210 -7.07 -18.88 -5.96
C MET A 210 -8.22 -17.99 -6.40
N ARG A 211 -9.48 -18.40 -6.14
CA ARG A 211 -10.65 -17.58 -6.47
C ARG A 211 -10.63 -16.22 -5.78
N CYS A 212 -10.23 -16.16 -4.51
CA CYS A 212 -10.04 -14.90 -3.78
C CYS A 212 -8.95 -14.02 -4.40
N SER A 213 -7.78 -14.58 -4.72
CA SER A 213 -6.72 -13.82 -5.39
C SER A 213 -7.10 -13.36 -6.79
N LEU A 214 -8.00 -14.07 -7.49
CA LEU A 214 -8.48 -13.63 -8.80
C LEU A 214 -9.38 -12.40 -8.68
N THR A 215 -10.17 -12.27 -7.61
CA THR A 215 -10.90 -11.02 -7.34
C THR A 215 -9.98 -9.85 -6.98
N ASP A 216 -8.78 -10.11 -6.49
CA ASP A 216 -7.79 -9.06 -6.26
C ASP A 216 -7.31 -8.47 -7.60
N GLY A 217 -6.55 -9.24 -8.37
CA GLY A 217 -5.88 -8.72 -9.57
C GLY A 217 -6.83 -8.30 -10.69
N TRP A 218 -7.97 -8.99 -10.87
CA TRP A 218 -8.90 -8.70 -11.96
C TRP A 218 -10.02 -7.74 -11.57
N MET A 219 -10.19 -7.40 -10.28
CA MET A 219 -11.17 -6.40 -9.83
C MET A 219 -10.51 -5.33 -8.98
N GLY A 220 -10.10 -5.63 -7.74
CA GLY A 220 -9.57 -4.65 -6.79
C GLY A 220 -8.41 -3.84 -7.38
N SER A 221 -7.32 -4.51 -7.76
CA SER A 221 -6.15 -3.85 -8.36
C SER A 221 -6.45 -3.31 -9.77
N PHE A 222 -7.25 -4.02 -10.57
CA PHE A 222 -7.62 -3.57 -11.92
C PHE A 222 -8.36 -2.23 -11.87
N MET A 223 -9.39 -2.11 -11.05
CA MET A 223 -10.12 -0.85 -10.84
C MET A 223 -9.21 0.21 -10.22
N GLY A 224 -8.42 -0.15 -9.19
CA GLY A 224 -7.47 0.78 -8.58
C GLY A 224 -6.53 1.41 -9.62
N THR A 225 -6.03 0.63 -10.57
CA THR A 225 -5.16 1.10 -11.66
C THR A 225 -5.93 1.94 -12.67
N GLU A 226 -6.96 1.36 -13.29
CA GLU A 226 -7.65 1.97 -14.44
C GLU A 226 -8.38 3.25 -14.04
N PHE A 227 -8.97 3.30 -12.83
CA PHE A 227 -9.69 4.48 -12.35
C PHE A 227 -8.72 5.56 -11.86
N SER A 228 -7.56 5.19 -11.31
CA SER A 228 -6.50 6.16 -11.01
C SER A 228 -5.98 6.81 -12.29
N ASP A 229 -5.79 6.05 -13.38
CA ASP A 229 -5.39 6.61 -14.67
C ASP A 229 -6.43 7.59 -15.22
N ILE A 230 -7.73 7.28 -15.07
CA ILE A 230 -8.82 8.17 -15.47
C ILE A 230 -8.76 9.51 -14.70
N MET A 231 -8.55 9.46 -13.38
CA MET A 231 -8.59 10.65 -12.51
C MET A 231 -7.28 11.44 -12.49
N PHE A 232 -6.15 10.75 -12.53
CA PHE A 232 -4.84 11.34 -12.29
C PHE A 232 -3.98 11.41 -13.56
N GLY A 233 -4.42 10.75 -14.64
CA GLY A 233 -3.78 10.72 -15.93
C GLY A 233 -3.05 9.40 -16.16
N THR A 234 -3.18 8.85 -17.37
CA THR A 234 -2.43 7.65 -17.78
C THR A 234 -0.93 7.96 -17.80
N PRO A 235 -0.07 7.19 -17.11
CA PRO A 235 1.37 7.39 -17.11
C PRO A 235 2.00 7.40 -18.51
N HIS A 236 3.06 8.20 -18.66
CA HIS A 236 3.89 8.24 -19.86
C HIS A 236 5.36 8.25 -19.49
N SER A 237 6.26 8.14 -20.47
CA SER A 237 7.70 8.16 -20.22
C SER A 237 8.13 9.50 -19.63
N ILE A 238 8.71 9.47 -18.44
CA ILE A 238 9.25 10.63 -17.73
C ILE A 238 10.57 10.24 -17.06
N ASP A 239 11.55 11.15 -17.11
CA ASP A 239 12.82 10.96 -16.40
C ASP A 239 12.66 11.29 -14.92
N THR A 240 13.29 10.51 -14.05
CA THR A 240 13.30 10.73 -12.60
C THR A 240 14.57 10.16 -11.97
N GLU A 241 14.78 10.42 -10.68
CA GLU A 241 15.91 9.94 -9.89
C GLU A 241 15.41 9.01 -8.78
N ALA A 242 16.26 8.10 -8.30
CA ALA A 242 15.89 7.13 -7.27
C ALA A 242 16.93 7.04 -6.16
N ASN A 243 16.66 6.30 -5.10
CA ASN A 243 17.55 6.11 -3.94
C ASN A 243 17.65 7.33 -3.00
N LEU A 244 18.29 7.13 -1.84
CA LEU A 244 18.24 8.09 -0.73
C LEU A 244 19.01 9.39 -1.00
N GLY A 245 19.85 9.44 -2.04
CA GLY A 245 20.55 10.65 -2.47
C GLY A 245 19.67 11.69 -3.16
N VAL A 246 18.38 11.40 -3.39
CA VAL A 246 17.41 12.36 -3.94
C VAL A 246 16.94 13.41 -2.91
N LEU A 247 17.25 13.20 -1.63
CA LEU A 247 16.97 14.16 -0.56
C LEU A 247 17.93 15.35 -0.65
N GLU A 248 17.48 16.52 -0.24
CA GLU A 248 18.21 17.78 -0.43
C GLU A 248 18.57 18.43 0.90
N LYS A 249 19.82 18.92 1.02
CA LYS A 249 20.33 19.47 2.28
C LYS A 249 19.61 20.75 2.73
N ASN A 250 19.19 21.60 1.78
CA ASN A 250 18.62 22.92 2.06
C ASN A 250 17.18 23.11 1.56
N SER A 251 16.50 22.03 1.17
CA SER A 251 15.07 22.04 0.83
C SER A 251 14.27 21.34 1.93
N VAL A 252 12.99 21.69 2.07
CA VAL A 252 12.06 20.93 2.93
C VAL A 252 11.87 19.56 2.30
N ASN A 253 12.37 18.49 2.94
CA ASN A 253 12.20 17.14 2.42
C ASN A 253 10.93 16.52 3.01
N VAL A 254 10.01 16.18 2.12
CA VAL A 254 8.76 15.50 2.48
C VAL A 254 8.71 14.17 1.75
N VAL A 255 8.62 13.09 2.51
CA VAL A 255 8.51 11.74 1.97
C VAL A 255 7.06 11.28 2.04
N LEU A 256 6.47 10.99 0.88
CA LEU A 256 5.15 10.38 0.73
C LEU A 256 5.32 8.86 0.74
N HIS A 257 4.78 8.18 1.75
CA HIS A 257 4.93 6.74 1.92
C HIS A 257 3.59 6.06 2.22
N GLY A 258 3.25 5.03 1.46
CA GLY A 258 1.90 4.45 1.53
C GLY A 258 1.44 3.92 0.19
N HIS A 259 0.13 3.94 -0.03
CA HIS A 259 -0.58 3.34 -1.16
C HIS A 259 -1.81 4.16 -1.64
N GLU A 260 -2.26 5.20 -0.93
CA GLU A 260 -3.48 5.94 -1.30
C GLU A 260 -3.14 7.12 -2.25
N PRO A 261 -3.43 7.03 -3.55
CA PRO A 261 -3.00 8.02 -4.53
C PRO A 261 -3.69 9.35 -4.34
N LEU A 262 -4.94 9.39 -3.84
CA LEU A 262 -5.64 10.65 -3.60
C LEU A 262 -4.87 11.57 -2.64
N LEU A 263 -4.36 11.02 -1.53
CA LEU A 263 -3.51 11.78 -0.60
C LEU A 263 -2.27 12.32 -1.32
N SER A 264 -1.54 11.45 -2.02
CA SER A 264 -0.28 11.84 -2.64
C SER A 264 -0.44 12.82 -3.79
N GLU A 265 -1.49 12.67 -4.61
CA GLU A 265 -1.82 13.59 -5.70
C GLU A 265 -2.12 14.98 -5.15
N MET A 266 -2.90 15.06 -4.07
CA MET A 266 -3.25 16.33 -3.44
C MET A 266 -2.05 16.99 -2.75
N VAL A 267 -1.11 16.20 -2.21
CA VAL A 267 0.14 16.76 -1.67
C VAL A 267 1.07 17.25 -2.79
N VAL A 268 1.11 16.56 -3.94
CA VAL A 268 1.84 17.03 -5.13
C VAL A 268 1.27 18.36 -5.62
N GLU A 269 -0.06 18.47 -5.71
CA GLU A 269 -0.73 19.72 -6.07
C GLU A 269 -0.47 20.83 -5.04
N ALA A 270 -0.63 20.53 -3.75
CA ALA A 270 -0.37 21.46 -2.66
C ALA A 270 1.09 21.97 -2.64
N ALA A 271 2.07 21.14 -3.00
CA ALA A 271 3.47 21.56 -3.04
C ALA A 271 3.78 22.61 -4.13
N SER A 272 2.89 22.74 -5.11
CA SER A 272 2.97 23.79 -6.14
C SER A 272 2.20 25.06 -5.76
N ASP A 273 1.49 25.07 -4.62
CA ASP A 273 0.75 26.23 -4.14
C ASP A 273 1.71 27.39 -3.81
N PRO A 274 1.53 28.60 -4.38
CA PRO A 274 2.42 29.73 -4.16
C PRO A 274 2.59 30.11 -2.68
N GLU A 275 1.55 29.97 -1.85
CA GLU A 275 1.62 30.28 -0.43
C GLU A 275 2.51 29.29 0.32
N LEU A 276 2.47 27.99 -0.04
CA LEU A 276 3.31 26.98 0.57
C LEU A 276 4.77 27.05 0.08
N VAL A 277 4.98 27.40 -1.19
CA VAL A 277 6.32 27.65 -1.73
C VAL A 277 6.96 28.85 -1.03
N GLU A 278 6.23 29.95 -0.87
CA GLU A 278 6.74 31.13 -0.13
C GLU A 278 6.92 30.83 1.36
N LEU A 279 6.05 30.01 1.96
CA LEU A 279 6.24 29.55 3.33
C LEU A 279 7.55 28.77 3.50
N ALA A 280 7.87 27.85 2.57
CA ALA A 280 9.12 27.09 2.60
C ALA A 280 10.35 28.02 2.55
N LYS A 281 10.33 29.04 1.69
CA LYS A 281 11.38 30.07 1.64
C LYS A 281 11.46 30.88 2.94
N SER A 282 10.32 31.23 3.52
CA SER A 282 10.27 32.02 4.75
C SER A 282 10.87 31.31 5.97
N VAL A 283 10.87 29.96 5.98
CA VAL A 283 11.53 29.16 7.02
C VAL A 283 13.00 28.85 6.70
N GLY A 284 13.54 29.43 5.62
CA GLY A 284 14.95 29.35 5.24
C GLY A 284 15.32 28.20 4.31
N ALA A 285 14.36 27.50 3.72
CA ALA A 285 14.61 26.46 2.72
C ALA A 285 14.65 27.04 1.29
N ASP A 286 15.36 26.39 0.38
CA ASP A 286 15.37 26.76 -1.05
C ASP A 286 14.02 26.46 -1.73
N GLY A 287 13.27 25.50 -1.20
CA GLY A 287 11.96 25.09 -1.68
C GLY A 287 11.45 23.82 -0.97
N ILE A 288 10.51 23.14 -1.62
CA ILE A 288 9.94 21.87 -1.17
C ILE A 288 10.46 20.77 -2.09
N ASN A 289 11.15 19.78 -1.53
CA ASN A 289 11.57 18.56 -2.20
C ASN A 289 10.62 17.42 -1.80
N LEU A 290 9.66 17.12 -2.67
CA LEU A 290 8.82 15.93 -2.51
C LEU A 290 9.55 14.70 -3.02
N CYS A 291 9.50 13.63 -2.23
CA CYS A 291 10.01 12.31 -2.62
C CYS A 291 8.98 11.23 -2.33
N GLY A 292 8.90 10.23 -3.20
CA GLY A 292 8.06 9.07 -3.05
C GLY A 292 8.76 7.90 -2.36
N MET A 293 8.00 7.05 -1.69
CA MET A 293 8.48 5.78 -1.14
C MET A 293 7.43 4.68 -1.21
N CYS A 294 7.85 3.48 -1.60
CA CYS A 294 6.96 2.35 -1.89
C CYS A 294 5.90 2.70 -2.96
N CYS A 295 4.67 2.18 -2.84
CA CYS A 295 3.69 2.22 -3.93
C CYS A 295 3.16 3.62 -4.22
N THR A 296 2.80 4.42 -3.21
CA THR A 296 2.42 5.83 -3.42
C THR A 296 3.54 6.60 -4.10
N GLY A 297 4.80 6.30 -3.77
CA GLY A 297 5.95 6.86 -4.45
C GLY A 297 6.04 6.49 -5.92
N ASN A 298 5.74 5.23 -6.27
CA ASN A 298 5.64 4.81 -7.66
C ASN A 298 4.50 5.55 -8.38
N GLU A 299 3.32 5.71 -7.76
CA GLU A 299 2.18 6.40 -8.39
C GLU A 299 2.53 7.84 -8.80
N VAL A 300 3.08 8.63 -7.87
CA VAL A 300 3.45 10.03 -8.16
C VAL A 300 4.69 10.13 -9.05
N SER A 301 5.57 9.14 -9.02
CA SER A 301 6.72 9.09 -9.92
C SER A 301 6.29 8.83 -11.37
N MET A 302 5.39 7.86 -11.58
CA MET A 302 4.88 7.50 -12.91
C MET A 302 4.07 8.63 -13.57
N ARG A 303 3.38 9.47 -12.78
CA ARG A 303 2.52 10.55 -13.31
C ARG A 303 3.19 11.92 -13.35
N HIS A 304 4.05 12.21 -12.36
CA HIS A 304 4.60 13.55 -12.16
C HIS A 304 6.14 13.59 -12.16
N GLY A 305 6.82 12.45 -12.30
CA GLY A 305 8.29 12.39 -12.29
C GLY A 305 8.90 12.66 -10.92
N ILE A 306 8.10 12.58 -9.85
CA ILE A 306 8.59 12.73 -8.46
C ILE A 306 9.65 11.68 -8.17
N LYS A 307 10.77 12.13 -7.56
CA LYS A 307 11.92 11.31 -7.21
C LYS A 307 11.53 10.21 -6.20
N ILE A 308 12.10 9.02 -6.31
CA ILE A 308 11.81 7.90 -5.40
C ILE A 308 12.94 7.76 -4.37
N ALA A 309 12.70 8.11 -3.11
CA ALA A 309 13.70 8.03 -2.04
C ALA A 309 14.09 6.58 -1.70
N GLY A 310 13.18 5.61 -1.88
CA GLY A 310 13.53 4.21 -1.66
C GLY A 310 12.35 3.25 -1.63
N ASN A 311 12.68 1.98 -1.35
CA ASN A 311 11.72 0.89 -1.22
C ASN A 311 11.37 0.58 0.25
N PHE A 312 10.64 -0.52 0.47
CA PHE A 312 10.18 -0.96 1.79
C PHE A 312 11.28 -1.06 2.86
N MET A 313 12.48 -1.53 2.51
CA MET A 313 13.56 -1.71 3.47
C MET A 313 14.31 -0.40 3.78
N GLN A 314 14.09 0.64 2.98
CA GLN A 314 14.76 1.94 3.13
C GLN A 314 13.93 2.96 3.92
N GLN A 315 12.71 2.61 4.35
CA GLN A 315 11.80 3.55 5.03
C GLN A 315 12.36 4.13 6.33
N GLU A 316 12.95 3.28 7.16
CA GLU A 316 13.64 3.73 8.38
C GLU A 316 14.90 4.53 8.04
N LEU A 317 15.60 4.13 6.97
CA LEU A 317 16.86 4.74 6.57
C LEU A 317 16.70 6.14 5.99
N ALA A 318 15.57 6.43 5.33
CA ALA A 318 15.23 7.79 4.93
C ALA A 318 15.19 8.74 6.13
N VAL A 319 14.58 8.32 7.25
CA VAL A 319 14.56 9.11 8.48
C VAL A 319 15.96 9.19 9.11
N VAL A 320 16.73 8.09 9.08
CA VAL A 320 18.13 8.06 9.58
C VAL A 320 19.05 9.05 8.86
N THR A 321 18.73 9.47 7.64
CA THR A 321 19.47 10.58 6.98
C THR A 321 19.47 11.86 7.80
N GLY A 322 18.50 12.03 8.72
CA GLY A 322 18.30 13.25 9.50
C GLY A 322 17.75 14.42 8.67
N ALA A 323 17.44 14.21 7.38
CA ALA A 323 17.04 15.27 6.46
C ALA A 323 15.53 15.33 6.20
N VAL A 324 14.75 14.31 6.59
CA VAL A 324 13.30 14.25 6.35
C VAL A 324 12.56 15.12 7.37
N ASP A 325 11.85 16.15 6.93
CA ASP A 325 11.10 17.03 7.83
C ASP A 325 9.69 16.50 8.09
N GLY A 326 9.08 15.88 7.09
CA GLY A 326 7.79 15.20 7.19
C GLY A 326 7.81 13.86 6.48
N LEU A 327 7.45 12.80 7.20
CA LEU A 327 7.13 11.49 6.64
C LEU A 327 5.61 11.32 6.72
N ILE A 328 4.93 11.56 5.60
CA ILE A 328 3.46 11.55 5.50
C ILE A 328 3.04 10.16 5.03
N VAL A 329 2.15 9.52 5.80
CA VAL A 329 1.74 8.14 5.54
C VAL A 329 0.24 7.91 5.61
N ASP A 330 -0.24 7.02 4.74
CA ASP A 330 -1.62 6.54 4.71
C ASP A 330 -1.75 5.14 5.36
N VAL A 331 -1.81 4.07 4.56
CA VAL A 331 -2.05 2.67 4.89
C VAL A 331 -1.00 1.75 4.24
N GLN A 332 -0.89 0.53 4.78
CA GLN A 332 -0.15 -0.60 4.21
C GLN A 332 1.39 -0.42 4.12
N CYS A 333 2.13 -1.45 4.54
CA CYS A 333 3.61 -1.52 4.50
C CYS A 333 4.37 -0.42 5.28
N ILE A 334 3.67 0.40 6.06
CA ILE A 334 4.27 1.38 6.96
C ILE A 334 4.69 0.68 8.25
N MET A 335 5.98 0.63 8.53
CA MET A 335 6.52 0.01 9.73
C MET A 335 6.17 0.86 10.96
N PRO A 336 5.50 0.30 11.99
CA PRO A 336 5.22 1.04 13.22
C PRO A 336 6.49 1.55 13.94
N ALA A 337 7.63 0.92 13.69
CA ALA A 337 8.93 1.35 14.22
C ALA A 337 9.32 2.78 13.81
N LEU A 338 8.78 3.28 12.69
CA LEU A 338 9.00 4.66 12.23
C LEU A 338 8.58 5.71 13.27
N ALA A 339 7.54 5.45 14.07
CA ALA A 339 7.08 6.39 15.08
C ALA A 339 8.13 6.62 16.17
N LYS A 340 8.69 5.53 16.72
CA LYS A 340 9.76 5.60 17.70
C LYS A 340 11.04 6.15 17.07
N LEU A 341 11.38 5.69 15.87
CA LEU A 341 12.61 6.09 15.19
C LEU A 341 12.63 7.60 14.90
N SER A 342 11.52 8.15 14.40
CA SER A 342 11.40 9.59 14.08
C SER A 342 11.64 10.51 15.28
N LYS A 343 11.35 10.06 16.51
CA LYS A 343 11.67 10.81 17.75
C LYS A 343 13.17 10.98 18.01
N SER A 344 14.04 10.23 17.32
CA SER A 344 15.51 10.37 17.43
C SER A 344 16.05 11.55 16.61
N TYR A 345 15.23 12.09 15.70
CA TYR A 345 15.49 13.25 14.86
C TYR A 345 14.36 14.28 15.04
N HIS A 346 14.25 15.26 14.13
CA HIS A 346 13.14 16.22 14.13
C HIS A 346 11.94 15.75 13.30
N THR A 347 12.08 14.68 12.51
CA THR A 347 11.08 14.21 11.55
C THR A 347 9.69 14.11 12.16
N LYS A 348 8.72 14.77 11.53
CA LYS A 348 7.30 14.59 11.88
C LYS A 348 6.78 13.37 11.14
N PHE A 349 6.47 12.32 11.89
CA PHE A 349 5.81 11.12 11.37
C PHE A 349 4.29 11.32 11.44
N ILE A 350 3.67 11.55 10.29
CA ILE A 350 2.27 11.98 10.18
C ILE A 350 1.43 10.87 9.56
N THR A 351 0.54 10.28 10.35
CA THR A 351 -0.46 9.30 9.87
C THR A 351 -1.75 10.02 9.50
N THR A 352 -2.32 9.69 8.35
CA THR A 352 -3.45 10.42 7.77
C THR A 352 -4.72 9.61 7.59
N SER A 353 -4.65 8.28 7.60
CA SER A 353 -5.83 7.42 7.40
C SER A 353 -6.43 6.97 8.74
N PRO A 354 -7.77 7.00 8.91
CA PRO A 354 -8.43 6.38 10.08
C PRO A 354 -8.24 4.86 10.13
N LYS A 355 -7.82 4.24 9.02
CA LYS A 355 -7.55 2.79 8.93
C LYS A 355 -6.18 2.40 9.52
N ALA A 356 -5.29 3.37 9.76
CA ALA A 356 -3.90 3.13 10.12
C ALA A 356 -3.40 4.08 11.22
N HIS A 357 -3.98 3.95 12.41
CA HIS A 357 -3.46 4.61 13.60
C HIS A 357 -2.19 3.92 14.11
N ILE A 358 -1.11 4.68 14.23
CA ILE A 358 0.15 4.22 14.82
C ILE A 358 0.39 5.02 16.10
N THR A 359 0.50 4.34 17.24
CA THR A 359 0.82 5.01 18.51
C THR A 359 2.12 5.80 18.35
N ASP A 360 2.17 6.98 18.98
CA ASP A 360 3.29 7.93 18.91
C ASP A 360 3.47 8.68 17.57
N SER A 361 2.57 8.52 16.59
CA SER A 361 2.52 9.40 15.42
C SER A 361 1.82 10.73 15.72
N ILE A 362 2.01 11.70 14.83
CA ILE A 362 1.13 12.86 14.70
C ILE A 362 -0.04 12.42 13.82
N TYR A 363 -1.26 12.47 14.35
CA TYR A 363 -2.45 12.13 13.57
C TYR A 363 -3.07 13.39 12.97
N MET A 364 -3.12 13.44 11.64
CA MET A 364 -3.78 14.51 10.87
C MET A 364 -4.61 13.85 9.79
N GLU A 365 -5.89 13.61 10.09
CA GLU A 365 -6.79 12.90 9.18
C GLU A 365 -6.89 13.60 7.83
N PHE A 366 -6.69 12.82 6.76
CA PHE A 366 -6.93 13.28 5.40
C PHE A 366 -8.43 13.23 5.13
N ASP A 367 -9.01 14.39 4.87
CA ASP A 367 -10.44 14.53 4.60
C ASP A 367 -10.67 14.36 3.10
N GLU A 368 -11.26 13.24 2.71
CA GLU A 368 -11.56 12.92 1.30
C GLU A 368 -12.62 13.87 0.70
N GLU A 369 -13.42 14.56 1.51
CA GLU A 369 -14.40 15.56 1.02
C GLU A 369 -13.76 16.94 0.76
N ASN A 370 -12.68 17.27 1.46
CA ASN A 370 -11.91 18.52 1.29
C ASN A 370 -10.41 18.20 1.08
N PRO A 371 -10.08 17.45 0.02
CA PRO A 371 -8.79 16.77 -0.10
C PRO A 371 -7.61 17.74 -0.27
N LEU A 372 -7.76 18.79 -1.07
CA LEU A 372 -6.69 19.77 -1.28
C LEU A 372 -6.38 20.58 0.00
N ASP A 373 -7.42 21.02 0.72
CA ASP A 373 -7.26 21.76 1.97
C ASP A 373 -6.60 20.90 3.06
N SER A 374 -6.94 19.60 3.13
CA SER A 374 -6.29 18.69 4.05
C SER A 374 -4.81 18.48 3.69
N ALA A 375 -4.49 18.27 2.41
CA ALA A 375 -3.11 18.15 1.94
C ALA A 375 -2.27 19.40 2.25
N LYS A 376 -2.81 20.61 2.04
CA LYS A 376 -2.14 21.87 2.40
C LYS A 376 -1.82 21.96 3.89
N LYS A 377 -2.75 21.56 4.77
CA LYS A 377 -2.54 21.55 6.23
C LYS A 377 -1.43 20.57 6.63
N ILE A 378 -1.46 19.36 6.08
CA ILE A 378 -0.46 18.32 6.36
C ILE A 378 0.93 18.77 5.86
N LEU A 379 1.02 19.27 4.62
CA LEU A 379 2.29 19.73 4.04
C LEU A 379 2.87 20.93 4.81
N LYS A 380 2.02 21.87 5.22
CA LYS A 380 2.40 23.02 6.07
C LYS A 380 3.07 22.57 7.37
N GLU A 381 2.59 21.50 7.98
CA GLU A 381 3.15 20.96 9.22
C GLU A 381 4.60 20.46 9.04
N ALA A 382 4.90 19.85 7.88
CA ALA A 382 6.25 19.44 7.50
C ALA A 382 7.15 20.65 7.18
N ILE A 383 6.65 21.63 6.42
CA ILE A 383 7.39 22.86 6.08
C ILE A 383 7.83 23.60 7.35
N LEU A 384 6.90 23.83 8.29
CA LEU A 384 7.20 24.52 9.55
C LEU A 384 8.21 23.76 10.43
N ASN A 385 8.42 22.47 10.16
CA ASN A 385 9.36 21.64 10.89
C ASN A 385 10.82 21.77 10.40
N PHE A 386 11.06 22.28 9.19
CA PHE A 386 12.40 22.41 8.61
C PHE A 386 13.40 23.12 9.54
N LYS A 387 12.95 24.18 10.23
CA LYS A 387 13.78 24.92 11.20
C LYS A 387 14.30 24.10 12.38
N ASN A 388 13.68 22.94 12.66
CA ASN A 388 14.08 22.04 13.74
C ASN A 388 15.11 21.01 13.27
N ARG A 389 15.46 20.97 11.98
CA ARG A 389 16.45 20.05 11.42
C ARG A 389 17.81 20.30 12.07
N ASP A 390 18.30 19.29 12.78
CA ASP A 390 19.64 19.31 13.36
C ASP A 390 20.67 18.98 12.27
N GLN A 391 21.28 20.03 11.72
CA GLN A 391 22.28 19.92 10.66
C GLN A 391 23.48 19.06 11.04
N SER A 392 23.79 18.89 12.34
CA SER A 392 24.88 18.03 12.80
C SER A 392 24.59 16.54 12.64
N LYS A 393 23.29 16.17 12.54
CA LYS A 393 22.82 14.80 12.34
C LYS A 393 22.56 14.45 10.88
N VAL A 394 22.58 15.44 9.98
CA VAL A 394 22.26 15.24 8.56
C VAL A 394 23.39 14.49 7.85
N MET A 395 23.07 13.33 7.28
CA MET A 395 23.91 12.61 6.33
C MET A 395 23.02 12.05 5.22
N ILE A 396 23.12 12.65 4.05
CA ILE A 396 22.44 12.19 2.84
C ILE A 396 23.51 11.48 1.99
N PRO A 397 23.31 10.20 1.61
CA PRO A 397 24.26 9.49 0.75
C PRO A 397 24.29 10.12 -0.64
N GLU A 398 25.42 10.04 -1.35
CA GLU A 398 25.55 10.66 -2.69
C GLU A 398 24.87 9.86 -3.81
N LEU A 399 24.63 8.56 -3.60
CA LEU A 399 24.08 7.68 -4.61
C LEU A 399 22.59 7.95 -4.85
N LYS A 400 22.26 8.28 -6.09
CA LYS A 400 20.91 8.43 -6.63
C LYS A 400 20.79 7.90 -8.06
#